data_AF-A0A359B378-F1
#
_entry.id   AF-A0A359B378-F1
#
_cell.length_a   1.000
_cell.length_b   1.000
_cell.length_c   1.000
_cell.angle_alpha   90.00
_cell.angle_beta   90.00
_cell.angle_gamma   90.00
#
_symmetry.space_group_name_H-M   'P 1'
#
loop_
_entity.id
_entity.type
_entity.pdbx_description
1 polymer ?
#
loop_
_entity_poly.entity_id
_entity_poly.type
_entity_poly.pdbx_seq_one_letter_code
_entity_poly.pdbx_strand_id
1 'polypeptide(L)'
;MFVNATQTNDNFNRKRYSNFFKSNTGFALTEILVALFLLVIIITSFTTLFASSYTGVFSAGHKSEALFQGQNLIENAIEDSDFVNAKVTREGEYIITLDNDDITTPVTVKGSKITVIEDYEDKIITLTSFVP
;
A
#
# COMPACT_ATOMS: atom_id res chain seq x y z
N MET A 1 57.62 -47.18 -54.76
CA MET A 1 58.16 -46.67 -53.48
C MET A 1 58.12 -45.15 -53.53
N PHE A 2 57.73 -44.52 -52.42
CA PHE A 2 57.64 -43.07 -52.13
C PHE A 2 56.37 -42.34 -52.57
N VAL A 3 55.44 -42.11 -51.62
CA VAL A 3 55.25 -40.93 -50.74
C VAL A 3 54.27 -39.95 -51.39
N ASN A 4 53.01 -40.02 -50.92
CA ASN A 4 51.96 -39.09 -51.27
C ASN A 4 51.95 -37.99 -50.19
N ALA A 5 52.40 -36.79 -50.54
CA ALA A 5 52.42 -35.64 -49.63
C ALA A 5 51.10 -34.87 -49.72
N THR A 6 50.52 -34.70 -48.54
CA THR A 6 49.37 -33.87 -48.14
C THR A 6 49.29 -32.50 -48.80
N GLN A 7 48.11 -32.18 -49.35
CA GLN A 7 47.59 -30.80 -49.36
C GLN A 7 46.30 -30.77 -48.54
N THR A 8 46.40 -30.17 -47.35
CA THR A 8 45.29 -29.83 -46.45
C THR A 8 44.57 -28.61 -47.01
N ASN A 9 43.35 -28.82 -47.51
CA ASN A 9 42.50 -27.77 -48.07
C ASN A 9 41.53 -27.30 -46.98
N ASP A 10 42.01 -26.43 -46.08
CA ASP A 10 41.19 -25.81 -45.04
C ASP A 10 40.35 -24.68 -45.64
N ASN A 11 39.23 -25.06 -46.25
CA ASN A 11 38.16 -24.15 -46.61
C ASN A 11 36.86 -24.62 -45.96
N PHE A 12 36.84 -24.67 -44.62
CA PHE A 12 35.62 -24.86 -43.84
C PHE A 12 34.81 -23.56 -43.77
N ASN A 13 34.10 -23.32 -44.88
CA ASN A 13 32.71 -22.90 -44.97
C ASN A 13 32.14 -22.13 -43.75
N ARG A 14 32.09 -20.80 -43.87
CA ARG A 14 31.35 -19.91 -42.97
C ARG A 14 29.87 -20.33 -42.93
N LYS A 15 29.44 -20.98 -41.83
CA LYS A 15 28.03 -21.25 -41.58
C LYS A 15 27.25 -19.94 -41.52
N ARG A 16 26.39 -19.79 -42.51
CA ARG A 16 25.51 -18.65 -42.78
C ARG A 16 24.40 -18.61 -41.72
N TYR A 17 24.56 -17.79 -40.67
CA TYR A 17 23.45 -17.41 -39.80
C TYR A 17 22.58 -16.38 -40.51
N SER A 18 21.79 -16.81 -41.48
CA SER A 18 20.73 -15.97 -42.01
C SER A 18 19.57 -16.87 -42.44
N ASN A 19 18.49 -16.80 -41.67
CA ASN A 19 17.08 -16.98 -42.08
C ASN A 19 16.23 -17.65 -40.98
N PHE A 20 16.30 -17.16 -39.73
CA PHE A 20 15.32 -17.56 -38.71
C PHE A 20 14.03 -16.70 -38.73
N PHE A 21 14.02 -15.57 -39.45
CA PHE A 21 12.88 -14.66 -39.51
C PHE A 21 12.42 -14.42 -40.94
N LYS A 22 11.82 -15.44 -41.57
CA LYS A 22 10.96 -15.24 -42.75
C LYS A 22 10.06 -16.45 -42.99
N SER A 23 9.13 -16.68 -42.08
CA SER A 23 7.89 -17.39 -42.39
C SER A 23 6.73 -16.42 -42.21
N ASN A 24 6.12 -16.00 -43.32
CA ASN A 24 4.84 -15.28 -43.34
C ASN A 24 3.69 -16.27 -43.04
N THR A 25 3.75 -16.92 -41.88
CA THR A 25 2.68 -17.78 -41.40
C THR A 25 1.67 -16.91 -40.66
N GLY A 26 0.48 -16.75 -41.23
CA GLY A 26 -0.65 -16.15 -40.52
C GLY A 26 -1.01 -16.97 -39.29
N PHE A 27 -1.65 -16.33 -38.30
CA PHE A 27 -2.14 -17.02 -37.11
C PHE A 27 -3.25 -18.00 -37.46
N ALA A 28 -3.21 -19.19 -36.86
CA ALA A 28 -4.32 -20.12 -36.98
C ALA A 28 -5.54 -19.55 -36.23
N LEU A 29 -6.74 -19.75 -36.77
CA LEU A 29 -7.99 -19.32 -36.13
C LEU A 29 -8.09 -19.83 -34.68
N THR A 30 -7.62 -21.05 -34.43
CA THR A 30 -7.59 -21.69 -33.11
C THR A 30 -6.66 -20.98 -32.14
N GLU A 31 -5.50 -20.48 -32.58
CA GLU A 31 -4.57 -19.75 -31.73
C GLU A 31 -5.17 -18.42 -31.28
N ILE A 32 -5.84 -17.70 -32.20
CA ILE A 32 -6.54 -16.46 -31.87
C ILE A 32 -7.67 -16.72 -30.88
N LEU A 33 -8.43 -17.80 -31.07
CA LEU A 33 -9.54 -18.15 -30.19
C LEU A 33 -9.06 -18.50 -28.77
N VAL A 34 -7.96 -19.24 -28.66
CA VAL A 34 -7.33 -19.55 -27.37
C VAL A 34 -6.77 -18.29 -26.71
N ALA A 35 -6.11 -17.42 -27.47
CA ALA A 35 -5.59 -16.15 -26.94
C ALA A 35 -6.71 -15.24 -26.43
N LEU A 36 -7.81 -15.11 -27.17
CA LEU A 36 -9.00 -14.36 -26.73
C LEU A 36 -9.62 -14.96 -25.47
N PHE A 37 -9.71 -16.28 -25.40
CA PHE A 37 -10.24 -16.96 -24.21
C PHE A 37 -9.39 -16.68 -22.97
N LEU A 38 -8.07 -16.79 -23.08
CA LEU A 38 -7.15 -16.46 -21.99
C LEU A 38 -7.24 -14.97 -21.62
N LEU A 39 -7.36 -14.08 -22.60
CA LEU A 39 -7.51 -12.64 -22.36
C LEU A 39 -8.77 -12.34 -21.54
N VAL A 40 -9.90 -12.98 -21.82
CA VAL A 40 -11.14 -12.80 -21.06
C VAL A 40 -10.96 -13.26 -19.60
N ILE A 41 -10.31 -14.39 -19.37
CA ILE A 41 -10.03 -14.89 -18.01
C ILE A 41 -9.16 -13.89 -17.24
N ILE A 42 -8.13 -13.36 -17.90
CA ILE A 42 -7.23 -12.37 -17.31
C ILE A 42 -8.00 -11.10 -16.95
N ILE A 43 -8.75 -10.53 -17.89
CA ILE A 43 -9.50 -9.29 -17.67
C ILE A 43 -10.47 -9.46 -16.51
N THR A 44 -11.27 -10.53 -16.52
CA THR A 44 -12.26 -10.77 -15.45
C THR A 44 -11.63 -10.95 -14.08
N SER A 45 -10.50 -11.65 -14.00
CA SER A 45 -9.74 -11.84 -12.75
C SER A 45 -9.15 -10.53 -12.23
N PHE A 46 -8.62 -9.68 -13.11
CA PHE A 46 -8.06 -8.39 -12.71
C PHE A 46 -9.15 -7.38 -12.35
N THR A 47 -10.29 -7.36 -13.06
CA THR A 47 -11.39 -6.43 -12.76
C THR A 47 -11.90 -6.60 -11.33
N THR A 48 -12.08 -7.83 -10.85
CA THR A 48 -12.54 -8.08 -9.48
C THR A 48 -11.52 -7.61 -8.45
N LEU A 49 -10.23 -7.86 -8.69
CA LEU A 49 -9.12 -7.42 -7.84
C LEU A 49 -8.99 -5.89 -7.80
N PHE A 50 -9.17 -5.22 -8.95
CA PHE A 50 -9.17 -3.76 -9.01
C PHE A 50 -10.37 -3.15 -8.30
N ALA A 51 -11.56 -3.75 -8.40
CA ALA A 51 -12.75 -3.28 -7.72
C ALA A 51 -12.58 -3.30 -6.19
N SER A 52 -12.04 -4.39 -5.62
CA SER A 52 -11.78 -4.45 -4.18
C SER A 52 -10.71 -3.45 -3.75
N SER A 53 -9.64 -3.32 -4.55
CA SER A 53 -8.53 -2.40 -4.24
C SER A 53 -8.98 -0.94 -4.27
N TYR A 54 -9.83 -0.56 -5.23
CA TYR A 54 -10.40 0.78 -5.32
C TYR A 54 -11.13 1.15 -4.03
N THR A 55 -12.08 0.31 -3.58
CA THR A 55 -12.81 0.59 -2.33
C THR A 55 -11.89 0.69 -1.11
N GLY A 56 -10.84 -0.13 -1.04
CA GLY A 56 -9.85 -0.09 0.03
C GLY A 56 -9.05 1.21 0.05
N VAL A 57 -8.57 1.67 -1.11
CA VAL A 57 -7.80 2.92 -1.24
C VAL A 57 -8.64 4.13 -0.84
N PHE A 58 -9.88 4.23 -1.30
CA PHE A 58 -10.76 5.34 -0.93
C PHE A 58 -11.09 5.31 0.57
N SER A 59 -11.43 4.15 1.13
CA SER A 59 -11.67 4.06 2.56
C SER A 59 -10.43 4.39 3.41
N ALA A 60 -9.23 4.04 2.93
CA ALA A 60 -7.99 4.41 3.60
C ALA A 60 -7.71 5.91 3.50
N GLY A 61 -8.00 6.52 2.34
CA GLY A 61 -7.92 7.96 2.12
C GLY A 61 -8.82 8.74 3.08
N HIS A 62 -10.11 8.42 3.12
CA HIS A 62 -11.06 9.06 4.04
C HIS A 62 -10.67 8.89 5.50
N LYS A 63 -10.20 7.70 5.90
CA LYS A 63 -9.68 7.48 7.26
C LYS A 63 -8.46 8.38 7.55
N SER A 64 -7.54 8.51 6.61
CA SER A 64 -6.34 9.34 6.77
C SER A 64 -6.72 10.82 6.90
N GLU A 65 -7.68 11.29 6.10
CA GLU A 65 -8.14 12.68 6.16
C GLU A 65 -8.83 12.98 7.48
N ALA A 66 -9.75 12.13 7.91
CA ALA A 66 -10.47 12.33 9.17
C ALA A 66 -9.54 12.24 10.39
N LEU A 67 -8.52 11.36 10.36
CA LEU A 67 -7.48 11.33 11.39
C LEU A 67 -6.65 12.62 11.39
N PHE A 68 -6.26 13.12 10.22
CA PHE A 68 -5.50 14.37 10.11
C PHE A 68 -6.29 15.55 10.68
N GLN A 69 -7.58 15.66 10.34
CA GLN A 69 -8.46 16.70 10.88
C GLN A 69 -8.60 16.59 12.41
N GLY A 70 -8.87 15.39 12.92
CA GLY A 70 -8.99 15.15 14.35
C GLY A 70 -7.70 15.41 15.12
N GLN A 71 -6.54 15.09 14.56
CA GLN A 71 -5.23 15.44 15.12
C GLN A 71 -5.02 16.94 15.19
N ASN A 72 -5.32 17.65 14.10
CA ASN A 72 -5.19 19.10 14.05
C ASN A 72 -6.09 19.77 15.11
N LEU A 73 -7.30 19.24 15.35
CA LEU A 73 -8.18 19.71 16.43
C LEU A 73 -7.61 19.42 17.83
N ILE A 74 -6.99 18.25 18.03
CA ILE A 74 -6.30 17.93 19.29
C ILE A 74 -5.15 18.90 19.53
N GLU A 75 -4.30 19.13 18.53
CA GLU A 75 -3.13 20.01 18.66
C GLU A 75 -3.54 21.43 19.02
N ASN A 76 -4.57 21.97 18.36
CA ASN A 76 -5.13 23.28 18.69
C ASN A 76 -5.71 23.32 20.13
N ALA A 77 -6.37 22.25 20.57
CA ALA A 77 -6.91 22.15 21.93
C ALA A 77 -5.83 21.96 23.02
N ILE A 78 -4.66 21.46 22.64
CA ILE A 78 -3.48 21.37 23.51
C ILE A 78 -2.82 22.74 23.63
N GLU A 79 -2.62 23.44 22.50
CA GLU A 79 -1.97 24.75 22.45
C GLU A 79 -2.80 25.83 23.15
N ASP A 80 -4.11 25.86 22.89
CA ASP A 80 -5.03 26.83 23.47
C ASP A 80 -5.96 26.16 24.49
N SER A 81 -5.79 26.54 25.76
CA SER A 81 -6.59 26.00 26.87
C SER A 81 -8.06 26.40 26.79
N ASP A 82 -8.37 27.50 26.10
CA ASP A 82 -9.72 28.04 25.92
C ASP A 82 -10.31 27.67 24.56
N PHE A 83 -9.67 26.74 23.82
CA PHE A 83 -10.16 26.28 22.53
C PHE A 83 -11.56 25.67 22.62
N VAL A 84 -12.55 26.32 22.01
CA VAL A 84 -13.94 25.85 21.97
C VAL A 84 -14.25 25.29 20.59
N ASN A 85 -14.51 23.99 20.53
CA ASN A 85 -15.05 23.33 19.35
C ASN A 85 -16.05 22.25 19.79
N ALA A 86 -17.20 22.15 19.11
CA ALA A 86 -18.26 21.20 19.46
C ALA A 86 -17.80 19.72 19.41
N LYS A 87 -16.71 19.45 18.68
CA LYS A 87 -16.13 18.12 18.50
C LYS A 87 -15.05 17.80 19.53
N VAL A 88 -14.65 18.75 20.36
CA VAL A 88 -13.57 18.58 21.35
C VAL A 88 -14.17 18.62 22.76
N THR A 89 -13.89 17.58 23.53
CA THR A 89 -14.23 17.47 24.95
C THR A 89 -12.94 17.44 25.77
N ARG A 90 -12.78 18.41 26.68
CA ARG A 90 -11.70 18.42 27.67
C ARG A 90 -12.26 17.95 29.02
N GLU A 91 -11.87 16.76 29.42
CA GLU A 91 -12.08 16.28 30.78
C GLU A 91 -10.92 16.85 31.64
N GLY A 92 -11.26 17.49 32.76
CA GLY A 92 -10.33 18.22 33.64
C GLY A 92 -9.28 17.34 34.31
N GLU A 93 -8.86 17.71 35.53
CA GLU A 93 -7.72 17.10 36.22
C GLU A 93 -7.83 15.55 36.26
N TYR A 94 -7.04 14.90 35.41
CA TYR A 94 -6.97 13.46 35.27
C TYR A 94 -5.67 12.99 35.91
N ILE A 95 -5.78 12.08 36.88
CA ILE A 95 -4.64 11.54 37.63
C ILE A 95 -4.32 10.15 37.08
N ILE A 96 -3.14 10.01 36.48
CA ILE A 96 -2.59 8.70 36.15
C ILE A 96 -1.78 8.22 37.35
N THR A 97 -2.18 7.09 37.93
CA THR A 97 -1.41 6.36 38.94
C THR A 97 -0.69 5.21 38.25
N LEU A 98 0.63 5.31 38.15
CA LEU A 98 1.46 4.20 37.69
C LEU A 98 1.83 3.35 38.90
N ASP A 99 1.16 2.21 39.04
CA ASP A 99 1.49 1.21 40.05
C ASP A 99 2.38 0.14 39.42
N ASN A 100 3.49 -0.18 40.09
CA ASN A 100 4.43 -1.20 39.65
C ASN A 100 4.91 -1.90 40.92
N ASP A 101 4.92 -3.23 40.93
CA ASP A 101 5.12 -4.05 42.13
C ASP A 101 6.44 -3.73 42.88
N ASP A 102 7.42 -3.12 42.21
CA ASP A 102 8.73 -2.74 42.77
C ASP A 102 8.82 -1.27 43.25
N ILE A 103 7.78 -0.44 43.09
CA ILE A 103 7.79 0.98 43.43
C ILE A 103 6.90 1.23 44.66
N THR A 104 7.50 1.67 45.77
CA THR A 104 6.82 1.93 47.05
C THR A 104 6.05 3.26 47.11
N THR A 105 6.24 4.16 46.15
CA THR A 105 5.51 5.43 46.05
C THR A 105 4.91 5.62 44.66
N PRO A 106 3.58 5.63 44.51
CA PRO A 106 2.94 5.79 43.21
C PRO A 106 3.30 7.14 42.58
N VAL A 107 3.63 7.14 41.29
CA VAL A 107 3.84 8.38 40.53
C VAL A 107 2.48 8.92 40.11
N THR A 108 2.18 10.15 40.56
CA THR A 108 0.93 10.87 40.26
C THR A 108 1.23 11.94 39.22
N VAL A 109 0.70 11.80 38.01
CA VAL A 109 0.79 12.83 36.98
C VAL A 109 -0.58 13.49 36.85
N LYS A 110 -0.64 14.79 37.16
CA LYS A 110 -1.81 15.63 36.92
C LYS A 110 -1.80 16.04 35.45
N GLY A 111 -2.97 16.11 34.84
CA GLY A 111 -3.09 16.53 33.44
C GLY A 111 -4.55 16.70 33.02
N SER A 112 -4.78 17.03 31.75
CA SER A 112 -6.12 17.05 31.14
C SER A 112 -6.23 15.95 30.09
N LYS A 113 -7.41 15.32 29.98
CA LYS A 113 -7.72 14.40 28.90
C LYS A 113 -8.53 15.14 27.83
N ILE A 114 -8.00 15.17 26.61
CA ILE A 114 -8.63 15.81 25.46
C ILE A 114 -9.15 14.70 24.54
N THR A 115 -10.45 14.72 24.26
CA THR A 115 -11.10 13.78 23.34
C THR A 115 -11.70 14.56 22.18
N VAL A 116 -11.41 14.13 20.96
CA VAL A 116 -12.00 14.68 19.74
C VAL A 116 -12.85 13.62 19.07
N ILE A 117 -14.09 13.97 18.76
CA ILE A 117 -15.06 13.14 18.06
C ILE A 117 -15.34 13.79 16.71
N GLU A 118 -14.78 13.22 15.66
CA GLU A 118 -14.95 13.70 14.30
C GLU A 118 -15.91 12.78 13.53
N ASP A 119 -17.03 13.35 13.09
CA ASP A 119 -17.91 12.71 12.12
C ASP A 119 -17.40 12.98 10.71
N TYR A 120 -17.10 11.90 9.97
CA TYR A 120 -16.73 11.98 8.56
C TYR A 120 -17.61 11.03 7.75
N GLU A 121 -18.45 11.61 6.89
CA GLU A 121 -19.52 10.95 6.14
C GLU A 121 -20.47 10.17 7.07
N ASP A 122 -20.25 8.87 7.27
CA ASP A 122 -21.05 7.96 8.11
C ASP A 122 -20.21 7.23 9.18
N LYS A 123 -18.98 7.70 9.43
CA LYS A 123 -18.07 7.08 10.40
C LYS A 123 -17.67 8.09 11.46
N ILE A 124 -17.71 7.63 12.71
CA ILE A 124 -17.25 8.39 13.87
C ILE A 124 -15.81 7.98 14.17
N ILE A 125 -14.90 8.95 14.18
CA ILE A 125 -13.53 8.75 14.64
C ILE A 125 -13.37 9.42 15.99
N THR A 126 -12.89 8.68 16.97
CA THR A 126 -12.57 9.20 18.30
C THR A 126 -11.06 9.18 18.49
N LEU A 127 -10.48 10.34 18.73
CA LEU A 127 -9.09 10.48 19.16
C LEU A 127 -9.07 10.94 20.61
N THR A 128 -8.21 10.35 21.42
CA THR A 128 -8.04 10.72 22.83
C THR A 128 -6.56 10.90 23.11
N SER A 129 -6.21 12.05 23.70
CA SER A 129 -4.87 12.38 24.13
C SER A 129 -4.86 12.81 25.60
N PHE A 130 -3.79 12.49 26.31
CA PHE A 130 -3.54 12.95 27.67
C PHE A 130 -2.41 13.98 27.65
N VAL A 131 -2.65 15.13 28.27
CA VAL A 131 -1.70 16.24 28.38
C VAL A 131 -1.36 16.42 29.86
N PRO A 132 -0.14 16.10 30.31
CA PRO A 132 0.31 16.36 31.68
C PRO A 132 0.47 17.87 31.95
#